data_AF-A0A529NZE1-F1
#
_entry.id   AF-A0A529NZE1-F1
#
_cell.length_a   1.000
_cell.length_b   1.000
_cell.length_c   1.000
_cell.angle_alpha   90.00
_cell.angle_beta   90.00
_cell.angle_gamma   90.00
#
_symmetry.space_group_name_H-M   'P 1'
#
loop_
_entity.id
_entity.type
_entity.pdbx_description
1 polymer ?
#
loop_
_entity_poly.entity_id
_entity_poly.type
_entity_poly.pdbx_seq_one_letter_code
_entity_poly.pdbx_strand_id
1 'polypeptide(L)'
;AFTAEEPIVDLRAFTNVNFAFGSLFSFVVGIGLYGLTYLYPVFLGRIRGYDSMMIGEALFVSGLAMFFTAPVAGILSNKIDLRLMMMIGFFGFATGTWWMTHLTADWDFYELLIPQILRGCSMMLCMVPINNIALGTLPPERLKNASGLFNLTRNLGGAVGLAVINTVLIDRNAFHYARLAEHVQWGSAEAQQKLQNMTMNFEQTAGLDATKAAISKLSGMVQQQASLLSFMDVFYMLTVLFATLGLFVLFIRKPADQAGGSGGGH
;
A
#
# COMPACT_ATOMS: atom_id res chain seq x y z
N ALA A 1 13.16 15.27 30.15
CA ALA A 1 12.91 15.45 28.70
C ALA A 1 11.42 15.61 28.39
N PHE A 2 10.53 14.69 28.79
CA PHE A 2 9.10 14.70 28.41
C PHE A 2 8.18 15.65 29.20
N THR A 3 8.74 16.60 29.97
CA THR A 3 7.99 17.49 30.89
C THR A 3 8.58 18.91 30.93
N ALA A 4 8.97 19.45 29.78
CA ALA A 4 9.31 20.87 29.65
C ALA A 4 8.02 21.73 29.58
N GLU A 5 8.13 23.03 29.87
CA GLU A 5 7.00 23.96 29.79
C GLU A 5 6.59 24.26 28.34
N GLU A 6 7.57 24.45 27.44
CA GLU A 6 7.39 24.41 25.98
C GLU A 6 8.10 23.19 25.37
N PRO A 7 7.47 22.00 25.34
CA PRO A 7 8.07 20.84 24.70
C PRO A 7 7.92 20.93 23.18
N ILE A 8 9.03 20.72 22.44
CA ILE A 8 9.04 20.64 20.96
C ILE A 8 8.06 19.55 20.45
N VAL A 9 7.82 18.51 21.25
CA VAL A 9 6.82 17.47 21.01
C VAL A 9 5.92 17.32 22.23
N ASP A 10 4.75 17.95 22.20
CA ASP A 10 3.75 17.79 23.26
C ASP A 10 2.95 16.49 23.11
N LEU A 11 3.44 15.43 23.74
CA LEU A 11 2.76 14.13 23.79
C LEU A 11 1.42 14.19 24.54
N ARG A 12 1.10 15.26 25.29
CA ARG A 12 -0.21 15.43 25.92
C ARG A 12 -1.34 15.53 24.90
N ALA A 13 -1.05 15.82 23.63
CA ALA A 13 -2.02 15.73 22.54
C ALA A 13 -2.71 14.36 22.46
N PHE A 14 -2.01 13.26 22.77
CA PHE A 14 -2.58 11.90 22.81
C PHE A 14 -3.58 11.67 23.94
N THR A 15 -3.72 12.58 24.90
CA THR A 15 -4.82 12.51 25.89
C THR A 15 -6.18 12.87 25.28
N ASN A 16 -6.20 13.58 24.14
CA ASN A 16 -7.41 13.73 23.34
C ASN A 16 -7.64 12.44 22.52
N VAL A 17 -8.75 11.76 22.82
CA VAL A 17 -9.15 10.50 22.19
C VAL A 17 -9.30 10.60 20.66
N ASN A 18 -9.80 11.71 20.14
CA ASN A 18 -9.93 11.94 18.69
C ASN A 18 -8.56 12.14 18.03
N PHE A 19 -7.63 12.83 18.69
CA PHE A 19 -6.25 12.95 18.22
C PHE A 19 -5.53 11.60 18.23
N ALA A 20 -5.73 10.79 19.27
CA ALA A 20 -5.12 9.45 19.38
C ALA A 20 -5.63 8.49 18.29
N PHE A 21 -6.94 8.36 18.12
CA PHE A 21 -7.52 7.54 17.04
C PHE A 21 -7.17 8.09 15.65
N GLY A 22 -7.26 9.41 15.45
CA GLY A 22 -6.88 10.05 14.20
C GLY A 22 -5.41 9.80 13.84
N SER A 23 -4.52 9.84 14.82
CA SER A 23 -3.10 9.50 14.65
C SER A 23 -2.89 8.03 14.32
N LEU A 24 -3.66 7.11 14.92
CA LEU A 24 -3.64 5.68 14.57
C LEU A 24 -4.07 5.43 13.11
N PHE A 25 -5.15 6.07 12.64
CA PHE A 25 -5.55 5.96 11.23
C PHE A 25 -4.54 6.62 10.30
N SER A 26 -3.96 7.75 10.71
CA SER A 26 -2.89 8.44 9.97
C SER A 26 -1.63 7.58 9.82
N PHE A 27 -1.26 6.82 10.86
CA PHE A 27 -0.19 5.82 10.81
C PHE A 27 -0.44 4.78 9.72
N VAL A 28 -1.64 4.18 9.67
CA VAL A 28 -1.93 3.11 8.71
C VAL A 28 -2.22 3.65 7.30
N VAL A 29 -2.76 4.85 7.16
CA VAL A 29 -2.75 5.59 5.89
C VAL A 29 -1.31 5.87 5.43
N GLY A 30 -0.37 6.07 6.37
CA GLY A 30 1.07 6.07 6.11
C GLY A 30 1.55 4.75 5.52
N ILE A 31 1.22 3.60 6.14
CA ILE A 31 1.54 2.27 5.59
C ILE A 31 1.03 2.14 4.16
N GLY A 32 -0.22 2.52 3.89
CA GLY A 32 -0.81 2.49 2.54
C GLY A 32 -0.11 3.42 1.55
N LEU A 33 0.13 4.68 1.94
CA LEU A 33 0.77 5.67 1.09
C LEU A 33 2.17 5.21 0.67
N TYR A 34 3.07 4.95 1.63
CA TYR A 34 4.47 4.64 1.35
C TYR A 34 4.65 3.20 0.86
N GLY A 35 3.93 2.25 1.46
CA GLY A 35 3.97 0.84 1.08
C GLY A 35 3.50 0.59 -0.35
N LEU A 36 2.36 1.16 -0.76
CA LEU A 36 1.89 1.03 -2.14
C LEU A 36 2.77 1.86 -3.10
N THR A 37 3.25 3.05 -2.70
CA THR A 37 4.20 3.82 -3.54
C THR A 37 5.49 3.06 -3.79
N TYR A 38 5.87 2.11 -2.93
CA TYR A 38 6.98 1.19 -3.15
C TYR A 38 6.59 -0.06 -3.96
N LEU A 39 5.50 -0.74 -3.62
CA LEU A 39 5.16 -2.04 -4.21
C LEU A 39 4.89 -1.97 -5.72
N TYR A 40 4.09 -1.00 -6.18
CA TYR A 40 3.76 -0.86 -7.60
C TYR A 40 5.00 -0.67 -8.51
N PRO A 41 5.92 0.28 -8.27
CA PRO A 41 7.12 0.42 -9.09
C PRO A 41 8.07 -0.79 -8.99
N VAL A 42 8.18 -1.45 -7.83
CA VAL A 42 9.05 -2.61 -7.69
C VAL A 42 8.49 -3.83 -8.44
N PHE A 43 7.16 -4.03 -8.45
CA PHE A 43 6.51 -5.03 -9.30
C PHE A 43 6.75 -4.72 -10.79
N LEU A 44 6.41 -3.52 -11.24
CA LEU A 44 6.52 -3.12 -12.65
C LEU A 44 7.96 -3.20 -13.17
N GLY A 45 8.94 -2.71 -12.39
CA GLY A 45 10.34 -2.75 -12.77
C GLY A 45 10.96 -4.15 -12.73
N ARG A 46 10.69 -4.96 -11.69
CA ARG A 46 11.36 -6.26 -11.52
C ARG A 46 10.68 -7.43 -12.23
N ILE A 47 9.35 -7.42 -12.34
CA ILE A 47 8.59 -8.55 -12.91
C ILE A 47 8.12 -8.23 -14.33
N ARG A 48 7.53 -7.05 -14.54
CA ARG A 48 6.99 -6.65 -15.86
C ARG A 48 8.05 -6.08 -16.81
N GLY A 49 9.18 -5.60 -16.27
CA GLY A 49 10.33 -5.08 -17.02
C GLY A 49 10.16 -3.64 -17.53
N TYR A 50 9.29 -2.85 -16.89
CA TYR A 50 9.07 -1.45 -17.26
C TYR A 50 10.31 -0.58 -16.97
N ASP A 51 10.49 0.46 -17.80
CA ASP A 51 11.41 1.56 -17.50
C ASP A 51 10.79 2.60 -16.53
N SER A 52 11.61 3.59 -16.15
CA SER A 52 11.23 4.66 -15.24
C SER A 52 10.10 5.56 -15.75
N MET A 53 9.95 5.71 -17.07
CA MET A 53 8.90 6.55 -17.68
C MET A 53 7.56 5.83 -17.60
N MET A 54 7.51 4.56 -18.03
CA MET A 54 6.30 3.73 -17.97
C MET A 54 5.79 3.56 -16.52
N ILE A 55 6.71 3.39 -15.56
CA ILE A 55 6.38 3.39 -14.13
C ILE A 55 5.80 4.73 -13.69
N GLY A 56 6.38 5.84 -14.15
CA GLY A 56 5.89 7.19 -13.89
C GLY A 56 4.45 7.40 -14.38
N GLU A 57 4.15 6.97 -15.61
CA GLU A 57 2.81 7.04 -16.20
C GLU A 57 1.79 6.20 -15.41
N ALA A 58 2.11 4.95 -15.07
CA ALA A 58 1.24 4.10 -14.26
C ALA A 58 0.97 4.68 -12.86
N LEU A 59 1.96 5.35 -12.25
CA LEU A 59 1.81 6.01 -10.95
C LEU A 59 1.03 7.33 -11.04
N PHE A 60 1.18 8.08 -12.13
CA PHE A 60 0.50 9.35 -12.38
C PHE A 60 -1.03 9.22 -12.33
N VAL A 61 -1.59 8.09 -12.78
CA VAL A 61 -3.03 7.76 -12.65
C VAL A 61 -3.54 7.93 -11.21
N SER A 62 -2.79 7.43 -10.22
CA SER A 62 -3.17 7.57 -8.81
C SER A 62 -3.09 9.01 -8.31
N GLY A 63 -2.13 9.80 -8.82
CA GLY A 63 -2.00 11.23 -8.55
C GLY A 63 -3.15 12.05 -9.12
N LEU A 64 -3.58 11.76 -10.36
CA LEU A 64 -4.77 12.35 -10.96
C LEU A 64 -6.05 12.01 -10.17
N ALA A 65 -6.23 10.73 -9.80
CA ALA A 65 -7.36 10.31 -8.99
C ALA A 65 -7.40 11.02 -7.63
N MET A 66 -6.23 11.22 -6.98
CA MET A 66 -6.12 12.04 -5.77
C MET A 66 -6.49 13.51 -6.04
N PHE A 67 -5.98 14.11 -7.12
CA PHE A 67 -6.26 15.51 -7.48
C PHE A 67 -7.77 15.77 -7.69
N PHE A 68 -8.44 14.93 -8.47
CA PHE A 68 -9.89 15.07 -8.71
C PHE A 68 -10.73 14.70 -7.49
N THR A 69 -10.28 13.78 -6.64
CA THR A 69 -11.02 13.39 -5.41
C THR A 69 -10.86 14.41 -4.28
N ALA A 70 -9.76 15.17 -4.21
CA ALA A 70 -9.52 16.16 -3.16
C ALA A 70 -10.68 17.17 -2.94
N PRO A 71 -11.21 17.88 -3.97
CA PRO A 71 -12.35 18.78 -3.79
C PRO A 71 -13.64 18.02 -3.43
N VAL A 72 -13.85 16.83 -4.00
CA VAL A 72 -15.01 15.98 -3.69
C VAL A 72 -14.99 15.57 -2.22
N ALA A 73 -13.86 15.12 -1.70
CA ALA A 73 -13.66 14.76 -0.31
C ALA A 73 -13.85 15.97 0.63
N GLY A 74 -13.34 17.15 0.26
CA GLY A 74 -13.56 18.39 1.02
C GLY A 74 -15.05 18.75 1.13
N ILE A 75 -15.79 18.75 0.02
CA ILE A 75 -17.23 19.01 0.00
C ILE A 75 -17.99 17.93 0.81
N LEU A 76 -17.62 16.66 0.64
CA LEU A 76 -18.27 15.52 1.28
C LEU A 76 -18.06 15.52 2.80
N SER A 77 -16.89 15.97 3.29
CA SER A 77 -16.59 16.08 4.73
C SER A 77 -17.45 17.09 5.49
N ASN A 78 -18.13 17.99 4.78
CA ASN A 78 -19.08 18.94 5.35
C ASN A 78 -20.54 18.47 5.23
N LYS A 79 -20.80 17.31 4.57
CA LYS A 79 -22.15 16.83 4.22
C LYS A 79 -22.52 15.47 4.80
N ILE A 80 -21.55 14.60 5.08
CA ILE A 80 -21.80 13.27 5.67
C ILE A 80 -20.88 13.02 6.87
N ASP A 81 -21.19 11.99 7.66
CA ASP A 81 -20.35 11.59 8.79
C ASP A 81 -18.93 11.23 8.32
N LEU A 82 -17.92 11.82 8.96
CA LEU A 82 -16.50 11.61 8.68
C LEU A 82 -16.10 10.12 8.82
N ARG A 83 -16.81 9.32 9.63
CA ARG A 83 -16.67 7.85 9.64
C ARG A 83 -16.99 7.24 8.30
N LEU A 84 -18.14 7.59 7.74
CA LEU A 84 -18.64 6.93 6.54
C LEU A 84 -17.65 7.17 5.39
N MET A 85 -17.05 8.36 5.34
CA MET A 85 -15.92 8.64 4.45
C MET A 85 -14.69 7.77 4.72
N MET A 86 -14.23 7.68 5.97
CA MET A 86 -13.10 6.80 6.33
C MET A 86 -13.38 5.33 6.01
N MET A 87 -14.60 4.84 6.24
CA MET A 87 -15.01 3.48 5.87
C MET A 87 -14.96 3.28 4.36
N ILE A 88 -15.56 4.19 3.57
CA ILE A 88 -15.52 4.12 2.10
C ILE A 88 -14.07 4.13 1.60
N GLY A 89 -13.20 4.97 2.18
CA GLY A 89 -11.78 5.01 1.85
C GLY A 89 -11.03 3.72 2.24
N PHE A 90 -11.22 3.20 3.46
CA PHE A 90 -10.55 1.96 3.87
C PHE A 90 -11.06 0.74 3.11
N PHE A 91 -12.35 0.63 2.84
CA PHE A 91 -12.88 -0.44 1.97
C PHE A 91 -12.44 -0.26 0.52
N GLY A 92 -12.30 0.97 0.01
CA GLY A 92 -11.73 1.23 -1.32
C GLY A 92 -10.24 0.86 -1.43
N PHE A 93 -9.46 1.06 -0.37
CA PHE A 93 -8.10 0.53 -0.27
C PHE A 93 -8.10 -1.01 -0.21
N ALA A 94 -9.01 -1.61 0.57
CA ALA A 94 -9.13 -3.05 0.66
C ALA A 94 -9.52 -3.68 -0.68
N THR A 95 -10.49 -3.13 -1.42
CA THR A 95 -10.87 -3.64 -2.76
C THR A 95 -9.77 -3.42 -3.79
N GLY A 96 -9.10 -2.26 -3.78
CA GLY A 96 -7.97 -1.98 -4.66
C GLY A 96 -6.76 -2.89 -4.42
N THR A 97 -6.46 -3.22 -3.16
CA THR A 97 -5.39 -4.18 -2.81
C THR A 97 -5.82 -5.63 -2.99
N TRP A 98 -7.10 -5.97 -2.83
CA TRP A 98 -7.64 -7.28 -3.13
C TRP A 98 -7.60 -7.58 -4.64
N TRP A 99 -7.86 -6.57 -5.48
CA TRP A 99 -7.68 -6.69 -6.92
C TRP A 99 -6.25 -7.12 -7.28
N MET A 100 -5.24 -6.63 -6.54
CA MET A 100 -3.83 -7.00 -6.70
C MET A 100 -3.47 -8.40 -6.21
N THR A 101 -4.34 -9.14 -5.50
CA THR A 101 -4.04 -10.54 -5.14
C THR A 101 -4.18 -11.49 -6.34
N HIS A 102 -4.67 -11.01 -7.47
CA HIS A 102 -4.86 -11.76 -8.72
C HIS A 102 -3.80 -11.42 -9.79
N LEU A 103 -2.70 -10.77 -9.37
CA LEU A 103 -1.58 -10.34 -10.21
C LEU A 103 -1.06 -11.46 -11.12
N THR A 104 -0.74 -11.17 -12.38
CA THR A 104 0.09 -12.07 -13.21
C THR A 104 1.31 -11.33 -13.71
N ALA A 105 2.31 -12.06 -14.22
CA ALA A 105 3.53 -11.46 -14.75
C ALA A 105 3.27 -10.55 -15.97
N ASP A 106 2.12 -10.71 -16.62
CA ASP A 106 1.72 -10.00 -17.83
C ASP A 106 0.99 -8.67 -17.57
N TRP A 107 0.61 -8.38 -16.32
CA TRP A 107 -0.19 -7.18 -15.98
C TRP A 107 0.52 -5.91 -16.42
N ASP A 108 -0.21 -5.09 -17.17
CA ASP A 108 0.27 -3.89 -17.83
C ASP A 108 -0.44 -2.65 -17.25
N PHE A 109 -0.31 -1.52 -17.92
CA PHE A 109 -0.84 -0.23 -17.48
C PHE A 109 -2.37 -0.28 -17.30
N TYR A 110 -3.08 -0.98 -18.19
CA TYR A 110 -4.54 -1.02 -18.20
C TYR A 110 -5.12 -1.85 -17.05
N GLU A 111 -4.48 -2.96 -16.68
CA GLU A 111 -4.89 -3.79 -15.54
C GLU A 111 -4.65 -3.06 -14.20
N LEU A 112 -3.63 -2.19 -14.15
CA LEU A 112 -3.34 -1.34 -12.99
C LEU A 112 -4.21 -0.08 -12.89
N LEU A 113 -4.89 0.33 -13.97
CA LEU A 113 -5.65 1.58 -14.03
C LEU A 113 -6.75 1.65 -12.95
N ILE A 114 -7.57 0.60 -12.82
CA ILE A 114 -8.65 0.55 -11.81
C ILE A 114 -8.08 0.51 -10.37
N PRO A 115 -7.13 -0.38 -10.01
CA PRO A 115 -6.44 -0.37 -8.72
C PRO A 115 -5.82 1.00 -8.37
N GLN A 116 -5.21 1.69 -9.33
CA GLN A 116 -4.55 2.98 -9.12
C GLN A 116 -5.55 4.13 -8.92
N ILE A 117 -6.69 4.12 -9.64
CA ILE A 117 -7.81 5.04 -9.37
C ILE A 117 -8.39 4.77 -7.98
N LEU A 118 -8.72 3.51 -7.65
CA LEU A 118 -9.25 3.13 -6.34
C LEU A 118 -8.32 3.58 -5.22
N ARG A 119 -7.01 3.31 -5.33
CA ARG A 119 -5.97 3.78 -4.41
C ARG A 119 -6.00 5.30 -4.24
N GLY A 120 -6.01 6.06 -5.34
CA GLY A 120 -5.98 7.52 -5.30
C GLY A 120 -7.22 8.16 -4.67
N CYS A 121 -8.41 7.67 -5.05
CA CYS A 121 -9.67 8.09 -4.45
C CYS A 121 -9.72 7.76 -2.96
N SER A 122 -9.36 6.53 -2.59
CA SER A 122 -9.35 6.03 -1.21
C SER A 122 -8.41 6.83 -0.31
N MET A 123 -7.25 7.22 -0.83
CA MET A 123 -6.27 8.04 -0.12
C MET A 123 -6.87 9.38 0.34
N MET A 124 -7.59 10.08 -0.54
CA MET A 124 -8.24 11.35 -0.21
C MET A 124 -9.47 11.18 0.69
N LEU A 125 -10.29 10.15 0.44
CA LEU A 125 -11.45 9.82 1.26
C LEU A 125 -11.08 9.38 2.70
N CYS A 126 -9.86 8.86 2.91
CA CYS A 126 -9.31 8.67 4.25
C CYS A 126 -8.68 9.95 4.80
N MET A 127 -7.77 10.58 4.06
CA MET A 127 -6.90 11.64 4.62
C MET A 127 -7.69 12.87 5.07
N VAL A 128 -8.71 13.31 4.33
CA VAL A 128 -9.52 14.49 4.70
C VAL A 128 -10.25 14.29 6.05
N PRO A 129 -11.11 13.26 6.25
CA PRO A 129 -11.79 13.06 7.53
C PRO A 129 -10.84 12.72 8.68
N ILE A 130 -9.74 11.98 8.45
CA ILE A 130 -8.76 11.69 9.51
C ILE A 130 -8.13 12.99 10.02
N ASN A 131 -7.71 13.90 9.12
CA ASN A 131 -7.17 15.20 9.50
C ASN A 131 -8.20 16.02 10.30
N ASN A 132 -9.46 16.06 9.83
CA ASN A 132 -10.54 16.81 10.47
C ASN A 132 -10.86 16.28 11.89
N ILE A 133 -10.88 14.96 12.08
CA ILE A 133 -11.10 14.34 13.40
C ILE A 133 -9.91 14.59 14.33
N ALA A 134 -8.68 14.37 13.85
CA ALA A 134 -7.48 14.46 14.66
C ALA A 134 -7.20 15.89 15.15
N LEU A 135 -7.30 16.85 14.24
CA LEU A 135 -6.84 18.23 14.46
C LEU A 135 -8.00 19.20 14.74
N GLY A 136 -9.17 18.99 14.14
CA GLY A 136 -10.33 19.88 14.25
C GLY A 136 -11.05 19.85 15.61
N THR A 137 -10.53 19.13 16.61
CA THR A 137 -11.03 19.14 18.00
C THR A 137 -10.01 19.67 19.01
N LEU A 138 -8.91 20.28 18.52
CA LEU A 138 -7.87 20.87 19.36
C LEU A 138 -7.98 22.40 19.41
N PRO A 139 -7.66 23.04 20.56
CA PRO A 139 -7.61 24.49 20.63
C PRO A 139 -6.50 25.05 19.72
N PRO A 140 -6.66 26.26 19.15
CA PRO A 140 -5.71 26.83 18.19
C PRO A 140 -4.26 26.87 18.69
N GLU A 141 -4.06 27.15 19.99
CA GLU A 141 -2.75 27.17 20.66
C GLU A 141 -1.97 25.85 20.51
N ARG A 142 -2.66 24.71 20.54
CA ARG A 142 -2.04 23.37 20.46
C ARG A 142 -1.98 22.84 19.03
N LEU A 143 -2.73 23.42 18.10
CA LEU A 143 -2.88 22.94 16.73
C LEU A 143 -1.54 22.85 15.99
N LYS A 144 -0.62 23.80 16.19
CA LYS A 144 0.72 23.82 15.59
C LYS A 144 1.54 22.59 15.97
N ASN A 145 1.69 22.33 17.27
CA ASN A 145 2.50 21.21 17.79
C ASN A 145 1.84 19.86 17.47
N ALA A 146 0.53 19.77 17.61
CA ALA A 146 -0.23 18.56 17.28
C ALA A 146 -0.18 18.21 15.79
N SER A 147 -0.23 19.20 14.89
CA SER A 147 -0.09 18.97 13.44
C SER A 147 1.29 18.42 13.06
N GLY A 148 2.35 18.85 13.75
CA GLY A 148 3.69 18.28 13.61
C GLY A 148 3.73 16.81 14.04
N LEU A 149 3.21 16.51 15.24
CA LEU A 149 3.13 15.15 15.79
C LEU A 149 2.24 14.20 14.97
N PHE A 150 1.14 14.70 14.42
CA PHE A 150 0.28 13.96 13.50
C PHE A 150 1.00 13.59 12.19
N ASN A 151 1.73 14.53 11.59
CA ASN A 151 2.54 14.26 10.40
C ASN A 151 3.71 13.31 10.69
N LEU A 152 4.35 13.44 11.84
CA LEU A 152 5.36 12.50 12.33
C LEU A 152 4.78 11.08 12.39
N THR A 153 3.58 10.92 12.95
CA THR A 153 2.91 9.62 13.11
C THR A 153 2.59 8.98 11.75
N ARG A 154 2.15 9.78 10.76
CA ARG A 154 1.95 9.33 9.37
C ARG A 154 3.25 8.85 8.74
N ASN A 155 4.33 9.62 8.85
CA ASN A 155 5.62 9.30 8.24
C ASN A 155 6.27 8.08 8.92
N LEU A 156 6.10 7.95 10.25
CA LEU A 156 6.52 6.79 11.01
C LEU A 156 5.76 5.52 10.57
N GLY A 157 4.45 5.62 10.39
CA GLY A 157 3.64 4.55 9.83
C GLY A 157 4.07 4.15 8.42
N GLY A 158 4.45 5.13 7.59
CA GLY A 158 5.08 4.90 6.29
C GLY A 158 6.38 4.10 6.38
N ALA A 159 7.30 4.52 7.24
CA ALA A 159 8.61 3.87 7.40
C ALA A 159 8.50 2.46 8.01
N VAL A 160 7.73 2.29 9.08
CA VAL A 160 7.48 0.98 9.72
C VAL A 160 6.73 0.05 8.78
N GLY A 161 5.69 0.57 8.10
CA GLY A 161 4.93 -0.18 7.10
C GLY A 161 5.80 -0.68 5.96
N LEU A 162 6.64 0.20 5.39
CA LEU A 162 7.57 -0.14 4.33
C LEU A 162 8.61 -1.18 4.77
N ALA A 163 9.13 -1.07 6.00
CA ALA A 163 10.05 -2.06 6.55
C ALA A 163 9.39 -3.44 6.70
N VAL A 164 8.19 -3.51 7.28
CA VAL A 164 7.42 -4.76 7.41
C VAL A 164 7.09 -5.35 6.04
N ILE A 165 6.60 -4.53 5.11
CA ILE A 165 6.30 -4.93 3.72
C ILE A 165 7.52 -5.55 3.03
N ASN A 166 8.69 -4.92 3.14
CA ASN A 166 9.92 -5.42 2.52
C ASN A 166 10.40 -6.73 3.18
N THR A 167 10.38 -6.82 4.51
CA THR A 167 10.70 -8.06 5.24
C THR A 167 9.79 -9.21 4.85
N VAL A 168 8.47 -8.99 4.80
CA VAL A 168 7.49 -10.01 4.35
C VAL A 168 7.72 -10.38 2.89
N LEU A 169 7.99 -9.40 2.01
CA LEU A 169 8.25 -9.67 0.59
C LEU A 169 9.49 -10.55 0.39
N ILE A 170 10.56 -10.35 1.17
CA ILE A 170 11.78 -11.17 1.15
C ILE A 170 11.53 -12.58 1.71
N ASP A 171 10.92 -12.69 2.90
CA ASP A 171 10.64 -13.97 3.55
C ASP A 171 9.71 -14.85 2.70
N ARG A 172 8.61 -14.27 2.21
CA ARG A 172 7.66 -14.96 1.33
C ARG A 172 8.28 -15.33 -0.02
N ASN A 173 9.21 -14.52 -0.56
CA ASN A 173 9.94 -14.87 -1.76
C ASN A 173 10.81 -16.12 -1.54
N ALA A 174 11.57 -16.16 -0.45
CA ALA A 174 12.39 -17.32 -0.10
C ALA A 174 11.53 -18.58 0.14
N PHE A 175 10.40 -18.44 0.83
CA PHE A 175 9.43 -19.52 1.04
C PHE A 175 8.89 -20.08 -0.27
N HIS A 176 8.36 -19.23 -1.16
CA HIS A 176 7.81 -19.68 -2.45
C HIS A 176 8.89 -20.22 -3.38
N TYR A 177 10.09 -19.64 -3.37
CA TYR A 177 11.22 -20.15 -4.15
C TYR A 177 11.59 -21.56 -3.71
N ALA A 178 11.73 -21.82 -2.41
CA ALA A 178 12.01 -23.16 -1.89
C ALA A 178 10.92 -24.16 -2.31
N ARG A 179 9.64 -23.80 -2.13
CA ARG A 179 8.50 -24.66 -2.52
C ARG A 179 8.43 -24.96 -4.02
N LEU A 180 8.70 -23.97 -4.87
CA LEU A 180 8.70 -24.18 -6.32
C LEU A 180 9.94 -24.96 -6.77
N ALA A 181 11.11 -24.74 -6.15
CA ALA A 181 12.34 -25.48 -6.43
C ALA A 181 12.25 -26.97 -6.05
N GLU A 182 11.54 -27.31 -4.95
CA GLU A 182 11.24 -28.70 -4.56
C GLU A 182 10.55 -29.48 -5.70
N HIS A 183 9.56 -28.86 -6.36
CA HIS A 183 8.80 -29.51 -7.46
C HIS A 183 9.60 -29.59 -8.78
N VAL A 184 10.61 -28.74 -8.95
CA VAL A 184 11.50 -28.67 -10.12
C VAL A 184 12.77 -29.51 -9.94
N GLN A 185 12.97 -30.10 -8.75
CA GLN A 185 14.15 -30.91 -8.44
C GLN A 185 14.17 -32.25 -9.19
N TRP A 186 15.34 -32.89 -9.23
CA TRP A 186 15.71 -33.96 -10.16
C TRP A 186 14.92 -35.28 -10.03
N GLY A 187 13.90 -35.35 -9.18
CA GLY A 187 13.01 -36.51 -9.01
C GLY A 187 11.67 -36.43 -9.76
N SER A 188 11.23 -35.26 -10.25
CA SER A 188 9.96 -35.15 -10.99
C SER A 188 10.18 -35.37 -12.50
N ALA A 189 9.53 -36.41 -13.05
CA ALA A 189 9.63 -36.75 -14.46
C ALA A 189 9.21 -35.59 -15.38
N GLU A 190 8.21 -34.81 -14.95
CA GLU A 190 7.71 -33.63 -15.64
C GLU A 190 8.76 -32.50 -15.73
N ALA A 191 9.53 -32.25 -14.66
CA ALA A 191 10.59 -31.25 -14.68
C ALA A 191 11.79 -31.72 -15.52
N GLN A 192 12.14 -33.00 -15.46
CA GLN A 192 13.16 -33.59 -16.33
C GLN A 192 12.76 -33.47 -17.82
N GLN A 193 11.53 -33.82 -18.17
CA GLN A 193 11.02 -33.72 -19.55
C GLN A 193 10.96 -32.26 -20.02
N LYS A 194 10.50 -31.33 -19.16
CA LYS A 194 10.47 -29.89 -19.46
C LYS A 194 11.88 -29.32 -19.65
N LEU A 195 12.85 -29.76 -18.84
CA LEU A 195 14.25 -29.37 -18.97
C LEU A 195 14.87 -29.93 -20.27
N GLN A 196 14.67 -31.21 -20.58
CA GLN A 196 15.12 -31.81 -21.85
C GLN A 196 14.53 -31.08 -23.06
N ASN A 197 13.23 -30.78 -23.05
CA ASN A 197 12.58 -29.99 -24.09
C ASN A 197 13.18 -28.58 -24.23
N MET A 198 13.56 -27.92 -23.12
CA MET A 198 14.26 -26.64 -23.18
C MET A 198 15.69 -26.80 -23.71
N THR A 199 16.44 -27.81 -23.29
CA THR A 199 17.79 -28.09 -23.79
C THR A 199 17.77 -28.33 -25.30
N MET A 200 16.89 -29.17 -25.83
CA MET A 200 16.76 -29.41 -27.29
C MET A 200 16.41 -28.14 -28.08
N ASN A 201 15.62 -27.23 -27.52
CA ASN A 201 15.37 -25.92 -28.14
C ASN A 201 16.61 -25.02 -28.09
N PHE A 202 17.37 -25.02 -26.99
CA PHE A 202 18.60 -24.24 -26.85
C PHE A 202 19.80 -24.83 -27.62
N GLU A 203 19.82 -26.12 -27.96
CA GLU A 203 20.87 -26.73 -28.80
C GLU A 203 20.97 -26.03 -30.16
N GLN A 204 19.85 -25.56 -30.71
CA GLN A 204 19.79 -24.84 -31.98
C GLN A 204 20.35 -23.39 -31.93
N THR A 205 20.54 -22.81 -30.73
CA THR A 205 20.89 -21.37 -30.58
C THR A 205 22.08 -21.11 -29.66
N ALA A 206 22.35 -21.99 -28.69
CA ALA A 206 23.37 -21.86 -27.65
C ALA A 206 24.45 -22.97 -27.70
N GLY A 207 24.31 -23.97 -28.58
CA GLY A 207 25.31 -25.00 -28.79
C GLY A 207 25.70 -25.75 -27.49
N LEU A 208 27.00 -25.78 -27.19
CA LEU A 208 27.58 -26.56 -26.08
C LEU A 208 27.07 -26.17 -24.68
N ASP A 209 26.49 -24.98 -24.50
CA ASP A 209 25.96 -24.49 -23.22
C ASP A 209 24.42 -24.60 -23.09
N ALA A 210 23.74 -25.27 -24.03
CA ALA A 210 22.28 -25.41 -24.07
C ALA A 210 21.66 -25.89 -22.76
N THR A 211 22.27 -26.86 -22.08
CA THR A 211 21.81 -27.34 -20.76
C THR A 211 21.92 -26.27 -19.67
N LYS A 212 23.00 -25.48 -19.65
CA LYS A 212 23.15 -24.37 -18.68
C LYS A 212 22.14 -23.25 -18.98
N ALA A 213 21.91 -22.94 -20.26
CA ALA A 213 20.89 -21.99 -20.69
C ALA A 213 19.48 -22.41 -20.26
N ALA A 214 19.14 -23.70 -20.46
CA ALA A 214 17.87 -24.28 -20.02
C ALA A 214 17.69 -24.21 -18.49
N ILE A 215 18.70 -24.61 -17.70
CA ILE A 215 18.67 -24.52 -16.24
C ILE A 215 18.52 -23.06 -15.77
N SER A 216 19.29 -22.14 -16.36
CA SER A 216 19.23 -20.70 -16.05
C SER A 216 17.84 -20.12 -16.33
N LYS A 217 17.26 -20.42 -17.50
CA LYS A 217 15.90 -19.98 -17.87
C LYS A 217 14.84 -20.56 -16.92
N LEU A 218 14.96 -21.83 -16.55
CA LEU A 218 14.03 -22.51 -15.63
C LEU A 218 14.11 -21.93 -14.21
N SER A 219 15.32 -21.71 -13.69
CA SER A 219 15.55 -21.02 -12.41
C SER A 219 14.99 -19.60 -12.41
N GLY A 220 15.18 -18.84 -13.51
CA GLY A 220 14.61 -17.52 -13.69
C GLY A 220 13.08 -17.50 -13.64
N MET A 221 12.41 -18.49 -14.23
CA MET A 221 10.94 -18.62 -14.14
C MET A 221 10.48 -18.96 -12.71
N VAL A 222 11.19 -19.84 -12.00
CA VAL A 222 10.92 -20.14 -10.58
C VAL A 222 11.08 -18.87 -9.72
N GLN A 223 12.14 -18.08 -9.93
CA GLN A 223 12.37 -16.83 -9.23
C GLN A 223 11.30 -15.77 -9.53
N GLN A 224 10.88 -15.63 -10.79
CA GLN A 224 9.81 -14.71 -11.19
C GLN A 224 8.47 -15.11 -10.53
N GLN A 225 8.11 -16.40 -10.56
CA GLN A 225 6.88 -16.90 -9.96
C GLN A 225 6.88 -16.77 -8.43
N ALA A 226 8.00 -17.08 -7.76
CA ALA A 226 8.16 -16.87 -6.33
C ALA A 226 8.02 -15.39 -5.93
N SER A 227 8.47 -14.49 -6.79
CA SER A 227 8.32 -13.04 -6.60
C SER A 227 6.86 -12.60 -6.79
N LEU A 228 6.19 -13.08 -7.83
CA LEU A 228 4.78 -12.80 -8.08
C LEU A 228 3.90 -13.24 -6.89
N LEU A 229 4.10 -14.45 -6.38
CA LEU A 229 3.37 -14.98 -5.22
C LEU A 229 3.65 -14.18 -3.94
N SER A 230 4.89 -13.73 -3.70
CA SER A 230 5.19 -12.91 -2.52
C SER A 230 4.57 -11.50 -2.60
N PHE A 231 4.44 -10.92 -3.81
CA PHE A 231 3.65 -9.71 -4.01
C PHE A 231 2.16 -9.93 -3.67
N MET A 232 1.55 -11.02 -4.15
CA MET A 232 0.15 -11.36 -3.83
C MET A 232 -0.09 -11.46 -2.33
N ASP A 233 0.79 -12.14 -1.58
CA ASP A 233 0.69 -12.26 -0.12
C ASP A 233 0.71 -10.91 0.58
N VAL A 234 1.59 -9.99 0.15
CA VAL A 234 1.69 -8.65 0.71
C VAL A 234 0.43 -7.84 0.39
N PHE A 235 -0.10 -7.92 -0.83
CA PHE A 235 -1.36 -7.28 -1.20
C PHE A 235 -2.55 -7.85 -0.41
N TYR A 236 -2.56 -9.16 -0.14
CA TYR A 236 -3.57 -9.80 0.71
C TYR A 236 -3.46 -9.34 2.17
N MET A 237 -2.25 -9.25 2.72
CA MET A 237 -2.00 -8.70 4.06
C MET A 237 -2.50 -7.25 4.17
N LEU A 238 -2.24 -6.42 3.15
CA LEU A 238 -2.75 -5.04 3.09
C LEU A 238 -4.28 -5.00 2.95
N THR A 239 -4.88 -5.91 2.18
CA THR A 239 -6.34 -6.06 2.07
C THR A 239 -6.96 -6.29 3.44
N VAL A 240 -6.43 -7.25 4.21
CA VAL A 240 -6.90 -7.56 5.58
C VAL A 240 -6.70 -6.37 6.52
N LEU A 241 -5.55 -5.68 6.44
CA LEU A 241 -5.26 -4.48 7.25
C LEU A 241 -6.28 -3.36 6.99
N PHE A 242 -6.59 -3.04 5.74
CA PHE A 242 -7.54 -1.98 5.43
C PHE A 242 -8.99 -2.39 5.67
N ALA A 243 -9.38 -3.64 5.38
CA ALA A 243 -10.72 -4.14 5.68
C ALA A 243 -11.00 -4.16 7.19
N THR A 244 -10.05 -4.62 8.00
CA THR A 244 -10.19 -4.62 9.47
C THR A 244 -10.27 -3.19 10.02
N LEU A 245 -9.51 -2.24 9.48
CA LEU A 245 -9.65 -0.82 9.86
C LEU A 245 -10.99 -0.21 9.45
N GLY A 246 -11.49 -0.52 8.25
CA GLY A 246 -12.83 -0.11 7.80
C GLY A 246 -13.92 -0.59 8.77
N LEU A 247 -13.78 -1.80 9.31
CA LEU A 247 -14.63 -2.32 10.39
C LEU A 247 -14.37 -1.63 11.74
N PHE A 248 -13.11 -1.37 12.12
CA PHE A 248 -12.79 -0.69 13.38
C PHE A 248 -13.34 0.75 13.45
N VAL A 249 -13.48 1.43 12.32
CA VAL A 249 -14.09 2.78 12.28
C VAL A 249 -15.50 2.81 12.85
N LEU A 250 -16.28 1.72 12.74
CA LEU A 250 -17.63 1.60 13.31
C LEU A 250 -17.65 1.70 14.85
N PHE A 251 -16.58 1.27 15.53
CA PHE A 251 -16.53 1.22 16.99
C PHE A 251 -16.09 2.53 17.67
N ILE A 252 -15.66 3.52 16.89
CA ILE A 252 -15.31 4.85 17.42
C ILE A 252 -16.61 5.57 17.83
N ARG A 253 -16.60 6.43 18.86
CA ARG A 253 -17.74 7.28 19.23
C ARG A 253 -17.83 8.49 18.31
N LYS A 254 -19.04 8.89 17.85
CA LYS A 254 -19.20 10.03 16.92
C LYS A 254 -18.50 11.27 17.51
N PRO A 255 -17.59 11.94 16.77
CA PRO A 255 -17.12 13.25 17.19
C PRO A 255 -18.37 14.10 17.42
N ALA A 256 -18.46 14.76 18.59
CA ALA A 256 -19.55 15.70 18.82
C ALA A 256 -19.56 16.68 17.65
N ASP A 257 -20.74 16.90 17.05
CA ASP A 257 -20.86 17.66 15.81
C ASP A 257 -20.07 18.96 15.92
N GLN A 258 -19.20 19.24 14.94
CA GLN A 258 -18.48 20.50 14.89
C GLN A 258 -19.53 21.60 14.83
N ALA A 259 -19.80 22.24 15.98
CA ALA A 259 -20.73 23.34 16.09
C ALA A 259 -20.31 24.36 15.03
N GLY A 260 -21.21 24.58 14.06
CA GLY A 260 -20.83 25.12 12.77
C GLY A 260 -19.97 26.35 12.93
N GLY A 261 -18.74 26.28 12.43
CA GLY A 261 -17.83 27.42 12.37
C GLY A 261 -18.46 28.46 11.47
N SER A 262 -19.25 29.34 12.07
CA SER A 262 -19.86 30.49 11.43
C SER A 262 -18.74 31.42 11.00
N GLY A 263 -18.25 31.23 9.77
CA GLY A 263 -17.39 32.17 9.08
C GLY A 263 -18.15 33.46 8.82
N GLY A 264 -18.27 34.30 9.87
CA GLY A 264 -18.48 35.72 9.70
C GLY A 264 -17.30 36.35 8.95
N GLY A 265 -17.55 37.49 8.30
CA GLY A 265 -16.59 38.18 7.43
C GLY A 265 -15.23 38.46 8.08
N HIS A 266 -14.19 38.75 7.29
CA HIS A 266 -14.21 39.73 6.20
C HIS A 266 -13.43 39.30 4.95
#